data_AF-A0A819C496-F1
#
_entry.id   AF-A0A819C496-F1
#
_cell.length_a   1.000
_cell.length_b   1.000
_cell.length_c   1.000
_cell.angle_alpha   90.00
_cell.angle_beta   90.00
_cell.angle_gamma   90.00
#
_symmetry.space_group_name_H-M   'P 1'
#
loop_
_entity.id
_entity.type
_entity.pdbx_description
1 polymer ?
#
loop_
_entity_poly.entity_id
_entity_poly.type
_entity_poly.pdbx_seq_one_letter_code
_entity_poly.pdbx_strand_id
1 'polypeptide(L)'
;MWFHLDSCNYGYRYVGVTTSPTPNGKFTFLNAFQPDGIPSLDMNLYEENKENEIVSRVYLVKYCNNQYVGIKKDMLFVNRNNRYYMMTSHLTGWAPNAAELFINNHDSLDKAE
;
A
#
# COMPACT_ATOMS: atom_id res chain seq x y z
N MET A 1 -8.97 9.18 0.23
CA MET A 1 -8.97 7.71 0.06
C MET A 1 -8.18 7.37 -1.18
N TRP A 2 -7.38 6.33 -1.10
CA TRP A 2 -6.69 5.74 -2.25
C TRP A 2 -7.20 4.32 -2.44
N PHE A 3 -7.25 3.85 -3.68
CA PHE A 3 -7.77 2.53 -4.00
C PHE A 3 -7.19 2.00 -5.31
N HIS A 4 -7.18 0.67 -5.47
CA HIS A 4 -6.90 0.00 -6.73
C HIS A 4 -8.00 0.33 -7.74
N LEU A 5 -7.65 1.05 -8.80
CA LEU A 5 -8.55 1.38 -9.90
C LEU A 5 -8.19 0.55 -11.13
N ASP A 6 -9.14 -0.26 -11.60
CA ASP A 6 -8.90 -1.17 -12.70
C ASP A 6 -10.08 -1.32 -13.67
N SER A 7 -9.79 -1.95 -14.81
CA SER A 7 -10.78 -2.52 -15.72
C SER A 7 -11.18 -3.93 -15.27
N CYS A 8 -12.29 -4.45 -15.77
CA CYS A 8 -12.83 -5.77 -15.37
C CYS A 8 -11.88 -6.96 -15.65
N ASN A 9 -10.88 -6.77 -16.50
CA ASN A 9 -9.86 -7.76 -16.83
C ASN A 9 -8.51 -7.49 -16.11
N TYR A 10 -8.46 -6.58 -15.14
CA TYR A 10 -7.23 -6.18 -14.43
C TYR A 10 -6.12 -5.65 -15.36
N GLY A 11 -6.51 -4.97 -16.43
CA GLY A 11 -5.61 -4.48 -17.49
C GLY A 11 -5.23 -3.01 -17.35
N TYR A 12 -6.03 -2.21 -16.63
CA TYR A 12 -5.79 -0.78 -16.47
C TYR A 12 -4.69 -0.53 -15.41
N ARG A 13 -4.83 -1.10 -14.20
CA ARG A 13 -3.78 -1.14 -13.15
C ARG A 13 -3.30 0.24 -12.65
N TYR A 14 -4.24 1.11 -12.28
CA TYR A 14 -3.98 2.45 -11.77
C TYR A 14 -4.25 2.52 -10.27
N VAL A 15 -3.71 3.53 -9.61
CA VAL A 15 -4.24 3.98 -8.32
C VAL A 15 -5.28 5.07 -8.58
N GLY A 16 -6.40 5.02 -7.87
CA GLY A 16 -7.40 6.08 -7.83
C GLY A 16 -7.26 6.89 -6.54
N VAL A 17 -7.38 8.22 -6.65
CA VAL A 17 -7.34 9.14 -5.51
C VAL A 17 -8.67 9.90 -5.41
N THR A 18 -9.27 9.90 -4.22
CA THR A 18 -10.48 10.64 -3.91
C THR A 18 -10.37 11.41 -2.59
N THR A 19 -11.17 12.46 -2.43
CA THR A 19 -11.25 13.25 -1.19
C THR A 19 -12.69 13.43 -0.73
N SER A 20 -12.88 13.54 0.58
CA SER A 20 -14.17 13.84 1.22
C SER A 20 -13.92 14.77 2.41
N PRO A 21 -14.81 15.74 2.69
CA PRO A 21 -14.70 16.58 3.90
C PRO A 21 -15.05 15.82 5.18
N THR A 22 -15.68 14.63 5.09
CA THR A 22 -16.00 13.79 6.26
C THR A 22 -15.54 12.33 6.04
N PRO A 23 -15.17 11.60 7.11
CA PRO A 23 -14.66 10.22 6.98
C PRO A 23 -15.61 9.24 6.28
N ASN A 24 -16.92 9.40 6.47
CA ASN A 24 -17.97 8.53 5.91
C ASN A 24 -18.83 9.24 4.85
N GLY A 25 -18.38 10.38 4.34
CA GLY A 25 -19.13 11.20 3.38
C GLY A 25 -19.02 10.73 1.94
N LYS A 26 -19.56 11.56 1.03
CA LYS A 26 -19.39 11.37 -0.41
C LYS A 26 -17.97 11.72 -0.81
N PHE A 27 -17.24 10.74 -1.34
CA PHE A 27 -15.93 10.95 -1.92
C PHE A 27 -16.05 11.52 -3.34
N THR A 28 -15.23 12.53 -3.63
CA THR A 28 -15.05 13.11 -4.96
C THR A 28 -13.77 12.54 -5.56
N PHE A 29 -13.88 11.96 -6.76
CA PHE A 29 -12.72 11.49 -7.51
C PHE A 29 -11.88 12.66 -7.97
N LEU A 30 -10.56 12.58 -7.73
CA LEU A 30 -9.62 13.62 -8.10
C LEU A 30 -8.78 13.22 -9.31
N ASN A 31 -8.11 12.06 -9.23
CA ASN A 31 -7.17 11.64 -10.26
C ASN A 31 -6.96 10.12 -10.25
N ALA A 32 -6.45 9.61 -11.37
CA ALA A 32 -5.88 8.28 -11.48
C ALA A 32 -4.54 8.33 -12.21
N PHE A 33 -3.56 7.62 -11.68
CA PHE A 33 -2.25 7.50 -12.32
C PHE A 33 -1.56 6.18 -11.98
N GLN A 34 -0.48 5.88 -12.68
CA GLN A 34 0.45 4.81 -12.32
C GLN A 34 1.62 5.44 -11.55
N PRO A 35 1.80 5.16 -10.26
CA PRO A 35 2.90 5.72 -9.47
C PRO A 35 4.24 5.33 -10.08
N ASP A 36 5.11 6.32 -10.30
CA ASP A 36 6.39 6.18 -11.00
C ASP A 36 6.29 5.67 -12.45
N GLY A 37 5.09 5.78 -13.06
CA GLY A 37 4.81 5.17 -14.37
C GLY A 37 4.73 3.65 -14.34
N ILE A 38 4.66 3.03 -13.15
CA ILE A 38 4.63 1.58 -12.96
C ILE A 38 3.21 1.14 -12.56
N PRO A 39 2.63 0.11 -13.21
CA PRO A 39 1.34 -0.45 -12.86
C PRO A 39 1.19 -0.74 -11.37
N SER A 40 -0.02 -0.53 -10.85
CA SER A 40 -0.40 -0.87 -9.47
C SER A 40 -1.63 -1.76 -9.48
N LEU A 41 -1.53 -2.91 -8.84
CA LEU A 41 -2.67 -3.76 -8.49
C LEU A 41 -2.99 -3.53 -7.01
N ASP A 42 -3.06 -4.61 -6.23
CA ASP A 42 -3.19 -4.59 -4.77
C ASP A 42 -2.25 -3.54 -4.16
N MET A 43 -2.80 -2.74 -3.24
CA MET A 43 -2.11 -1.60 -2.67
C MET A 43 -2.62 -1.30 -1.27
N ASN A 44 -1.77 -0.66 -0.47
CA ASN A 44 -2.12 -0.10 0.82
C ASN A 44 -1.37 1.21 1.07
N LEU A 45 -1.90 2.00 2.00
CA LEU A 45 -1.24 3.19 2.52
C LEU A 45 -0.82 2.94 3.96
N TYR A 46 0.39 3.37 4.30
CA TYR A 46 0.88 3.40 5.66
C TYR A 46 1.24 4.83 6.04
N GLU A 47 0.55 5.37 7.04
CA GLU A 47 0.92 6.65 7.64
C GLU A 47 1.82 6.39 8.84
N GLU A 48 3.04 6.91 8.76
CA GLU A 48 3.99 6.93 9.85
C GLU A 48 3.86 8.24 10.61
N ASN A 49 3.46 8.13 11.87
CA ASN A 49 3.38 9.23 12.82
C ASN A 49 4.53 9.08 13.83
N LYS A 50 5.51 9.98 13.80
CA LYS A 50 6.60 10.04 14.79
C LYS A 50 6.29 11.16 15.78
N GLU A 51 6.41 10.90 17.08
CA GLU A 51 6.05 11.86 18.15
C GLU A 51 6.73 13.23 18.02
N ASN A 52 7.88 13.31 17.33
CA ASN A 52 8.66 14.54 17.15
C ASN A 52 8.64 15.10 15.72
N GLU A 53 7.79 14.59 14.83
CA GLU A 53 7.64 15.12 13.47
C GLU A 53 6.34 15.89 13.30
N ILE A 54 6.45 17.13 12.79
CA ILE A 54 5.31 18.03 12.49
C ILE A 54 4.50 17.50 11.30
N VAL A 55 5.11 16.66 10.47
CA VAL A 55 4.51 16.09 9.26
C VAL A 55 4.53 14.57 9.32
N SER A 56 3.37 13.96 9.12
CA SER A 56 3.25 12.53 8.93
C SER A 56 3.82 12.14 7.57
N ARG A 57 4.53 11.01 7.51
CA ARG A 57 5.00 10.43 6.25
C ARG A 57 3.99 9.39 5.80
N VAL A 58 3.61 9.41 4.53
CA VAL A 58 2.70 8.42 3.96
C VAL A 58 3.43 7.61 2.92
N TYR A 59 3.50 6.30 3.15
CA TYR A 59 4.08 5.34 2.22
C TYR A 59 2.96 4.67 1.43
N LEU A 60 3.06 4.73 0.11
CA LEU A 60 2.29 3.88 -0.78
C LEU A 60 3.04 2.57 -0.95
N VAL A 61 2.42 1.46 -0.56
CA VAL A 61 2.97 0.14 -0.83
C VAL A 61 2.06 -0.61 -1.78
N LYS A 62 2.64 -1.06 -2.89
CA LYS A 62 1.86 -1.53 -4.04
C LYS A 62 2.47 -2.75 -4.71
N TYR A 63 1.60 -3.52 -5.36
CA TYR A 63 1.98 -4.61 -6.24
C TYR A 63 2.37 -4.14 -7.65
N CYS A 64 3.66 -4.30 -8.01
CA CYS A 64 4.29 -3.89 -9.28
C CYS A 64 4.74 -5.10 -10.14
N ASN A 65 3.90 -6.11 -10.31
CA ASN A 65 4.14 -7.22 -11.25
C ASN A 65 5.48 -7.98 -11.05
N ASN A 66 5.83 -8.32 -9.80
CA ASN A 66 7.01 -9.13 -9.43
C ASN A 66 8.39 -8.61 -9.92
N GLN A 67 8.52 -7.35 -10.38
CA GLN A 67 9.82 -6.84 -10.82
C GLN A 67 10.79 -6.49 -9.69
N TYR A 68 10.34 -6.48 -8.43
CA TYR A 68 11.17 -6.21 -7.25
C TYR A 68 10.98 -7.30 -6.20
N VAL A 69 12.10 -7.76 -5.62
CA VAL A 69 12.15 -8.76 -4.54
C VAL A 69 11.45 -8.17 -3.30
N GLY A 70 10.20 -8.57 -3.05
CA GLY A 70 9.46 -8.18 -1.84
C GLY A 70 8.02 -7.75 -2.03
N ILE A 71 7.53 -7.67 -3.26
CA ILE A 71 6.19 -7.16 -3.55
C ILE A 71 5.16 -8.31 -3.67
N LYS A 72 4.18 -8.36 -2.76
CA LYS A 72 3.16 -9.42 -2.60
C LYS A 72 1.74 -8.82 -2.50
N LYS A 73 0.67 -9.64 -2.51
CA LYS A 73 -0.74 -9.17 -2.55
C LYS A 73 -1.27 -8.81 -1.15
N ASP A 74 -2.35 -8.03 -1.06
CA ASP A 74 -3.04 -7.72 0.21
C ASP A 74 -2.11 -7.30 1.36
N MET A 75 -1.44 -6.16 1.23
CA MET A 75 -0.32 -5.77 2.12
C MET A 75 -0.74 -4.92 3.33
N LEU A 76 -0.58 -5.37 4.56
CA LEU A 76 -0.76 -4.53 5.76
C LEU A 76 0.60 -4.12 6.35
N PHE A 77 0.74 -2.85 6.73
CA PHE A 77 1.91 -2.33 7.44
C PHE A 77 1.55 -1.81 8.82
N VAL A 78 2.38 -2.17 9.81
CA VAL A 78 2.24 -1.71 11.20
C VAL A 78 3.62 -1.43 11.77
N ASN A 79 3.78 -0.31 12.50
CA ASN A 79 4.91 -0.11 13.41
C ASN A 79 4.45 -0.44 14.84
N ARG A 80 5.22 -1.27 15.53
CA ARG A 80 5.03 -1.54 16.96
C ARG A 80 6.39 -1.72 17.64
N ASN A 81 6.63 -0.99 18.72
CA ASN A 81 7.87 -1.05 19.49
C ASN A 81 9.14 -0.84 18.62
N ASN A 82 9.12 0.16 17.73
CA ASN A 82 10.20 0.45 16.77
C ASN A 82 10.58 -0.73 15.86
N ARG A 83 9.58 -1.52 15.47
CA ARG A 83 9.72 -2.58 14.46
C ARG A 83 8.59 -2.47 13.47
N TYR A 84 8.90 -2.62 12.20
CA TYR A 84 7.91 -2.63 11.13
C TYR A 84 7.53 -4.06 10.79
N TYR A 85 6.23 -4.28 10.67
CA TYR A 85 5.62 -5.54 10.32
C TYR A 85 4.90 -5.34 9.00
N MET A 86 5.20 -6.18 8.02
CA MET A 86 4.47 -6.27 6.77
C MET A 86 3.82 -7.64 6.67
N MET A 87 2.49 -7.67 6.63
CA MET A 87 1.73 -8.90 6.37
C MET A 87 1.22 -8.89 4.94
N THR A 88 1.25 -10.03 4.25
CA THR A 88 0.89 -10.10 2.83
C THR A 88 0.53 -11.51 2.38
N SER A 89 -0.26 -11.62 1.31
CA SER A 89 -0.74 -12.88 0.72
C SER A 89 0.06 -13.28 -0.54
N HIS A 90 -0.12 -14.53 -0.98
CA HIS A 90 0.38 -15.05 -2.26
C HIS A 90 -0.60 -14.84 -3.43
N LEU A 91 -0.14 -15.10 -4.65
CA LEU A 91 -0.91 -14.94 -5.89
C LEU A 91 -1.80 -16.16 -6.20
N THR A 92 -2.84 -16.37 -5.39
CA THR A 92 -3.80 -17.48 -5.59
C THR A 92 -5.17 -17.03 -6.09
N GLY A 93 -5.26 -15.81 -6.64
CA GLY A 93 -6.52 -15.23 -7.10
C GLY A 93 -7.50 -15.05 -5.94
N TRP A 94 -8.70 -15.62 -6.07
CA TRP A 94 -9.72 -15.60 -5.01
C TRP A 94 -9.56 -16.71 -3.96
N ALA A 95 -8.71 -17.71 -4.21
CA ALA A 95 -8.50 -18.78 -3.25
C ALA A 95 -7.65 -18.26 -2.08
N PRO A 96 -7.97 -18.60 -0.82
CA PRO A 96 -7.15 -18.20 0.32
C PRO A 96 -5.78 -18.89 0.27
N ASN A 97 -4.79 -18.28 0.91
CA ASN A 97 -3.45 -18.82 1.08
C ASN A 97 -2.92 -18.47 2.47
N ALA A 98 -1.83 -19.14 2.89
CA ALA A 98 -1.15 -18.80 4.13
C ALA A 98 -0.45 -17.44 3.96
N ALA A 99 -0.89 -16.44 4.70
CA ALA A 99 -0.24 -15.14 4.70
C ALA A 99 1.17 -15.23 5.30
N GLU A 100 2.07 -14.40 4.78
CA GLU A 100 3.43 -14.26 5.30
C GLU A 100 3.60 -12.94 6.06
N LEU A 101 4.53 -12.96 7.02
CA LEU A 101 4.92 -11.81 7.83
C LEU A 101 6.41 -11.51 7.63
N PHE A 102 6.71 -10.28 7.25
CA PHE A 102 8.07 -9.74 7.16
C PHE A 102 8.27 -8.74 8.30
N ILE A 103 9.47 -8.74 8.88
CA ILE A 103 9.79 -7.89 10.02
C ILE A 103 11.06 -7.12 9.70
N ASN A 104 10.99 -5.80 9.84
CA ASN A 104 12.14 -4.92 9.78
C ASN A 104 12.38 -4.35 11.20
N ASN A 105 13.62 -4.45 11.69
CA ASN A 105 14.00 -4.03 13.05
C ASN A 105 14.58 -2.62 13.11
N HIS A 106 14.61 -1.90 12.00
CA HIS A 106 15.01 -0.52 11.95
C HIS A 106 13.89 0.39 12.47
N ASP A 107 14.28 1.59 12.87
CA ASP A 107 13.45 2.68 13.38
C ASP A 107 12.84 3.55 12.26
N SER A 108 13.06 3.18 10.99
CA SER A 108 12.54 3.85 9.81
C SER A 108 12.50 2.90 8.62
N LEU A 109 11.46 3.05 7.79
CA LEU A 109 11.38 2.39 6.47
C LEU A 109 12.39 2.93 5.46
N ASP A 110 12.88 4.16 5.64
CA ASP A 110 13.92 4.75 4.76
C ASP A 110 15.28 4.05 4.90
N LYS A 111 15.46 3.26 5.97
CA LYS A 111 16.71 2.52 6.27
C LYS A 111 16.61 1.04 5.93
N ALA A 112 15.55 0.62 5.24
CA ALA A 112 15.36 -0.76 4.80
C ALA A 112 16.15 -1.00 3.51
N GLU A 113 17.40 -1.48 3.63
CA GLU A 113 18.18 -2.07 2.53
C GLU A 113 18.14 -3.60 2.58
#